data_AF-A0A1Z9SHV4-F1
#
_entry.id   AF-A0A1Z9SHV4-F1
#
_cell.length_a   1.000
_cell.length_b   1.000
_cell.length_c   1.000
_cell.angle_alpha   90.00
_cell.angle_beta   90.00
_cell.angle_gamma   90.00
#
_symmetry.space_group_name_H-M   'P 1'
#
loop_
_entity.id
_entity.type
_entity.pdbx_description
1 polymer ?
#
loop_
_entity_poly.entity_id
_entity_poly.type
_entity_poly.pdbx_seq_one_letter_code
_entity_poly.pdbx_strand_id
1 'polypeptide(L)'
;REIYRQCVIELSPGERASTVAAEAPPNMEAYEFLLHGLELRSRFNWRDFLEARKMFRKALEHDEDDARRALDLGPTEATSLADYLRLSGNPEQSIELMRQAMRCDPYFLAFYLTWLGHVYFMLGQYDEATVALRRGIERDTTYVPFHLFLAAT
;
A
#
# COMPACT_ATOMS: atom_id res chain seq x y z
N ARG A 1 -3.13 12.54 20.96
CA ARG A 1 -4.58 12.23 20.98
C ARG A 1 -5.35 12.97 19.87
N GLU A 2 -4.93 14.15 19.42
CA GLU A 2 -5.56 14.90 18.31
C GLU A 2 -5.31 14.30 16.91
N ILE A 3 -4.08 13.85 16.62
CA ILE A 3 -3.72 13.32 15.28
C ILE A 3 -4.44 12.00 14.97
N TYR A 4 -4.61 11.14 15.99
CA TYR A 4 -5.37 9.90 15.90
C TYR A 4 -6.89 10.13 15.87
N ARG A 5 -7.38 11.30 16.33
CA ARG A 5 -8.79 11.71 16.19
C ARG A 5 -9.09 12.29 14.80
N GLN A 6 -8.14 12.98 14.17
CA GLN A 6 -8.23 13.41 12.77
C GLN A 6 -8.14 12.26 11.78
N CYS A 7 -7.48 11.16 12.14
CA CYS A 7 -7.32 9.99 11.26
C CYS A 7 -8.34 8.87 11.45
N VAL A 8 -9.28 8.94 12.39
CA VAL A 8 -10.26 7.85 12.58
C VAL A 8 -11.72 8.29 12.54
N ILE A 9 -12.23 9.22 13.36
CA ILE A 9 -13.65 9.14 13.80
C ILE A 9 -14.07 7.65 13.96
N GLU A 10 -13.24 7.02 14.79
CA GLU A 10 -13.55 5.98 15.76
C GLU A 10 -14.41 4.80 15.33
N LEU A 11 -13.82 3.75 14.74
CA LEU A 11 -14.37 2.41 14.90
C LEU A 11 -13.26 1.33 14.93
N SER A 12 -13.44 0.26 15.72
CA SER A 12 -12.62 -0.97 15.74
C SER A 12 -12.65 -1.69 14.37
N PRO A 13 -11.78 -2.67 14.06
CA PRO A 13 -11.76 -3.30 12.72
C PRO A 13 -13.13 -3.82 12.25
N GLY A 14 -13.94 -4.35 13.18
CA GLY A 14 -15.31 -4.80 12.90
C GLY A 14 -16.34 -3.67 12.86
N GLU A 15 -16.03 -2.54 13.47
CA GLU A 15 -16.89 -1.37 13.45
C GLU A 15 -16.57 -0.47 12.21
N ARG A 16 -15.33 -0.37 11.69
CA ARG A 16 -15.00 0.45 10.49
C ARG A 16 -15.72 -0.04 9.24
N ALA A 17 -15.92 -1.36 9.14
CA ALA A 17 -16.77 -1.97 8.15
C ALA A 17 -18.24 -1.50 8.24
N SER A 18 -18.68 -0.99 9.41
CA SER A 18 -20.04 -0.50 9.65
C SER A 18 -20.21 1.03 9.47
N THR A 19 -19.18 1.87 9.67
CA THR A 19 -19.27 3.32 9.33
C THR A 19 -19.02 3.59 7.86
N VAL A 20 -18.13 2.84 7.20
CA VAL A 20 -17.97 2.90 5.73
C VAL A 20 -19.25 2.44 5.03
N ALA A 21 -20.11 1.67 5.71
CA ALA A 21 -21.43 1.31 5.21
C ALA A 21 -22.50 2.43 5.36
N ALA A 22 -22.21 3.53 6.09
CA ALA A 22 -23.21 4.56 6.40
C ALA A 22 -23.33 5.67 5.34
N GLU A 23 -22.30 5.88 4.52
CA GLU A 23 -22.44 6.51 3.21
C GLU A 23 -22.20 5.40 2.21
N ALA A 24 -23.27 4.87 1.61
CA ALA A 24 -23.18 3.79 0.62
C ALA A 24 -22.04 4.12 -0.37
N PRO A 25 -20.98 3.30 -0.45
CA PRO A 25 -19.82 3.68 -1.22
C PRO A 25 -20.27 3.87 -2.67
N PRO A 26 -19.95 5.01 -3.31
CA PRO A 26 -20.16 5.10 -4.74
C PRO A 26 -19.30 3.99 -5.35
N ASN A 27 -19.98 3.06 -6.02
CA ASN A 27 -19.48 1.81 -6.59
C ASN A 27 -19.14 0.66 -5.62
N MET A 28 -20.17 -0.02 -5.10
CA MET A 28 -20.06 -1.26 -4.31
C MET A 28 -19.22 -2.36 -4.98
N GLU A 29 -19.26 -2.47 -6.31
CA GLU A 29 -18.52 -3.51 -7.05
C GLU A 29 -17.00 -3.30 -6.94
N ALA A 30 -16.52 -2.05 -7.05
CA ALA A 30 -15.10 -1.73 -6.89
C ALA A 30 -14.61 -2.15 -5.49
N TYR A 31 -15.41 -1.86 -4.47
CA TYR A 31 -15.10 -2.17 -3.09
C TYR A 31 -15.06 -3.68 -2.82
N GLU A 32 -15.99 -4.45 -3.39
CA GLU A 32 -15.97 -5.92 -3.30
C GLU A 32 -14.70 -6.50 -3.93
N PHE A 33 -14.29 -6.01 -5.10
CA PHE A 33 -13.04 -6.42 -5.73
C PHE A 33 -11.82 -6.04 -4.89
N LEU A 34 -11.79 -4.83 -4.33
CA LEU A 34 -10.70 -4.39 -3.45
C LEU A 34 -10.54 -5.31 -2.25
N LEU A 35 -11.63 -5.58 -1.52
CA LEU A 35 -11.61 -6.46 -0.35
C LEU A 35 -11.21 -7.89 -0.71
N HIS A 36 -11.72 -8.43 -1.82
CA HIS A 36 -11.35 -9.77 -2.24
C HIS A 36 -9.86 -9.88 -2.62
N GLY A 37 -9.31 -8.85 -3.27
CA GLY A 37 -7.89 -8.76 -3.56
C GLY A 37 -7.03 -8.75 -2.29
N LEU A 38 -7.45 -8.00 -1.26
CA LEU A 38 -6.77 -7.93 0.04
C LEU A 38 -6.82 -9.27 0.79
N GLU A 39 -7.97 -9.94 0.76
CA GLU A 39 -8.13 -11.27 1.36
C GLU A 39 -7.18 -12.29 0.72
N LEU A 40 -7.18 -12.36 -0.61
CA LEU A 40 -6.30 -13.25 -1.37
C LEU A 40 -4.82 -12.96 -1.08
N ARG A 41 -4.43 -11.69 -0.98
CA ARG A 41 -3.05 -11.31 -0.63
C ARG A 41 -2.65 -11.80 0.77
N SER A 42 -3.59 -11.76 1.72
CA SER A 42 -3.35 -12.17 3.11
C SER A 42 -3.12 -13.68 3.26
N ARG A 43 -3.48 -14.49 2.26
CA ARG A 43 -3.28 -15.95 2.24
C ARG A 43 -1.87 -16.37 1.80
N PHE A 44 -0.98 -15.42 1.49
CA PHE A 44 0.46 -15.61 1.19
C PHE A 44 0.78 -16.82 0.29
N ASN A 45 0.06 -16.97 -0.83
CA ASN A 45 0.35 -18.01 -1.82
C ASN A 45 0.38 -17.45 -3.25
N TRP A 46 1.16 -18.10 -4.13
CA TRP A 46 1.43 -17.56 -5.47
C TRP A 46 0.21 -17.58 -6.40
N ARG A 47 -0.71 -18.54 -6.22
CA ARG A 47 -1.95 -18.64 -7.00
C ARG A 47 -2.89 -17.49 -6.66
N ASP A 48 -3.13 -17.29 -5.38
CA ASP A 48 -3.97 -16.21 -4.87
C ASP A 48 -3.31 -14.85 -5.10
N PHE A 49 -1.98 -14.78 -5.19
CA PHE A 49 -1.30 -13.56 -5.62
C PHE A 49 -1.72 -13.11 -7.03
N LEU A 50 -1.78 -14.04 -7.99
CA LEU A 50 -2.23 -13.71 -9.35
C LEU A 50 -3.71 -13.31 -9.37
N GLU A 51 -4.54 -13.97 -8.56
CA GLU A 51 -5.96 -13.66 -8.48
C GLU A 51 -6.20 -12.30 -7.78
N ALA A 52 -5.45 -12.00 -6.72
CA ALA A 52 -5.45 -10.70 -6.05
C ALA A 52 -5.12 -9.58 -7.04
N ARG A 53 -4.13 -9.78 -7.92
CA ARG A 53 -3.82 -8.79 -8.97
C ARG A 53 -4.98 -8.58 -9.95
N LYS A 54 -5.75 -9.62 -10.29
CA LYS A 54 -6.94 -9.45 -11.13
C LYS A 54 -8.02 -8.65 -10.39
N MET A 55 -8.20 -8.91 -9.10
CA MET A 55 -9.19 -8.20 -8.30
C MET A 55 -8.83 -6.73 -8.13
N PHE A 56 -7.58 -6.40 -7.79
CA PHE A 56 -7.13 -5.00 -7.73
C PHE A 56 -7.24 -4.28 -9.08
N ARG A 57 -7.04 -4.99 -10.20
CA ARG A 57 -7.28 -4.42 -11.53
C ARG A 57 -8.74 -4.01 -11.69
N LYS A 58 -9.66 -4.93 -11.41
CA LYS A 58 -11.10 -4.68 -11.54
C LYS A 58 -11.56 -3.57 -10.61
N ALA A 59 -11.04 -3.52 -9.39
CA ALA A 59 -11.32 -2.46 -8.44
C ALA A 59 -11.00 -1.07 -9.05
N LEU A 60 -9.78 -0.89 -9.55
CA LEU A 60 -9.32 0.35 -10.18
C LEU A 60 -10.00 0.68 -11.53
N GLU A 61 -10.47 -0.32 -12.28
CA GLU A 61 -11.26 -0.12 -13.51
C GLU A 61 -12.65 0.45 -13.21
N HIS A 62 -13.20 0.10 -12.04
CA HIS A 62 -14.52 0.53 -11.60
C HIS A 62 -14.46 1.88 -10.86
N ASP A 63 -13.38 2.15 -10.11
CA ASP A 63 -13.20 3.42 -9.42
C ASP A 63 -11.72 3.77 -9.15
N GLU A 64 -11.27 4.92 -9.66
CA GLU A 64 -9.91 5.43 -9.43
C GLU A 64 -9.67 5.92 -7.99
N ASP A 65 -10.74 6.18 -7.21
CA ASP A 65 -10.66 6.60 -5.79
C ASP A 65 -10.31 5.43 -4.84
N ASP A 66 -10.12 4.21 -5.34
CA ASP A 66 -9.79 3.04 -4.52
C ASP A 66 -8.46 3.18 -3.76
N ALA A 67 -7.55 4.04 -4.21
CA ALA A 67 -6.36 4.41 -3.46
C ALA A 67 -6.70 5.06 -2.11
N ARG A 68 -7.72 5.92 -2.06
CA ARG A 68 -8.22 6.52 -0.81
C ARG A 68 -8.87 5.47 0.08
N ARG A 69 -9.70 4.60 -0.50
CA ARG A 69 -10.36 3.52 0.26
C ARG A 69 -9.36 2.56 0.89
N ALA A 70 -8.30 2.20 0.16
CA ALA A 70 -7.24 1.36 0.71
C ALA A 70 -6.55 2.01 1.92
N LEU A 71 -6.42 3.35 1.95
CA LEU A 71 -5.91 4.08 3.12
C LEU A 71 -6.89 4.11 4.29
N ASP A 72 -8.19 4.23 4.01
CA ASP A 72 -9.25 4.20 5.03
C ASP A 72 -9.31 2.84 5.73
N LEU A 73 -9.07 1.76 4.98
CA LEU A 73 -8.94 0.40 5.54
C LEU A 73 -7.70 0.28 6.42
N GLY A 74 -6.56 0.78 5.93
CA GLY A 74 -5.36 0.91 6.73
C GLY A 74 -4.04 0.98 5.93
N PRO A 75 -2.92 1.26 6.61
CA PRO A 75 -1.60 1.35 5.98
C PRO A 75 -1.16 0.04 5.30
N THR A 76 -1.53 -1.11 5.87
CA THR A 76 -1.20 -2.43 5.33
C THR A 76 -1.95 -2.69 4.03
N GLU A 77 -3.21 -2.29 3.98
CA GLU A 77 -4.11 -2.42 2.83
C GLU A 77 -3.66 -1.49 1.70
N ALA A 78 -3.39 -0.22 2.02
CA ALA A 78 -2.81 0.75 1.08
C ALA A 78 -1.48 0.29 0.48
N THR A 79 -0.58 -0.26 1.28
CA THR A 79 0.70 -0.81 0.77
C THR A 79 0.51 -2.05 -0.11
N SER A 80 -0.60 -2.81 0.02
CA SER A 80 -1.00 -3.86 -0.93
C SER A 80 -1.25 -3.34 -2.31
N LEU A 81 -2.12 -2.34 -2.36
CA LEU A 81 -2.58 -1.78 -3.61
C LEU A 81 -1.40 -1.04 -4.26
N ALA A 82 -0.55 -0.40 -3.46
CA ALA A 82 0.68 0.20 -3.97
C ALA A 82 1.64 -0.82 -4.57
N ASP A 83 1.84 -2.00 -3.93
CA ASP A 83 2.68 -3.06 -4.52
C ASP A 83 2.07 -3.62 -5.82
N TYR A 84 0.74 -3.74 -5.89
CA TYR A 84 0.05 -4.07 -7.12
C TYR A 84 0.30 -3.02 -8.23
N LEU A 85 0.16 -1.73 -7.92
CA LEU A 85 0.36 -0.62 -8.85
C LEU A 85 1.79 -0.63 -9.41
N ARG A 86 2.78 -0.85 -8.53
CA ARG A 86 4.19 -1.02 -8.90
C ARG A 86 4.38 -2.14 -9.93
N LEU A 87 3.79 -3.31 -9.68
CA LEU A 87 3.91 -4.49 -10.55
C LEU A 87 3.08 -4.43 -11.83
N SER A 88 2.14 -3.48 -11.89
CA SER A 88 1.22 -3.33 -13.02
C SER A 88 1.56 -2.15 -13.93
N GLY A 89 2.72 -1.52 -13.71
CA GLY A 89 3.23 -0.45 -14.57
C GLY A 89 2.75 0.95 -14.19
N ASN A 90 2.22 1.14 -12.98
CA ASN A 90 1.80 2.45 -12.44
C ASN A 90 2.70 2.86 -11.25
N PRO A 91 4.02 3.01 -11.45
CA PRO A 91 4.98 3.26 -10.37
C PRO A 91 4.76 4.61 -9.66
N GLU A 92 4.29 5.66 -10.34
CA GLU A 92 4.04 6.97 -9.72
C GLU A 92 2.87 6.92 -8.72
N GLN A 93 1.76 6.28 -9.11
CA GLN A 93 0.62 6.06 -8.21
C GLN A 93 1.01 5.17 -7.03
N SER A 94 1.87 4.16 -7.26
CA SER A 94 2.43 3.32 -6.21
C SER A 94 3.21 4.14 -5.18
N ILE A 95 4.11 5.03 -5.63
CA ILE A 95 4.90 5.90 -4.76
C ILE A 95 3.98 6.79 -3.92
N GLU A 96 2.99 7.44 -4.53
CA GLU A 96 2.11 8.34 -3.78
C GLU A 96 1.33 7.58 -2.71
N LEU A 97 0.75 6.42 -3.06
CA LEU A 97 0.01 5.60 -2.12
C LEU A 97 0.87 5.06 -0.98
N MET A 98 2.10 4.61 -1.28
CA MET A 98 3.09 4.22 -0.26
C MET A 98 3.41 5.37 0.70
N ARG A 99 3.68 6.56 0.15
CA ARG A 99 4.01 7.72 0.98
C ARG A 99 2.82 8.15 1.83
N GLN A 100 1.60 8.07 1.32
CA GLN A 100 0.38 8.31 2.09
C GLN A 100 0.25 7.29 3.24
N ALA A 101 0.39 6.00 2.95
CA ALA A 101 0.32 4.94 3.96
C ALA A 101 1.34 5.13 5.09
N MET A 102 2.59 5.47 4.74
CA MET A 102 3.67 5.74 5.70
C MET A 102 3.48 7.03 6.49
N ARG A 103 2.72 8.01 5.98
CA ARG A 103 2.33 9.21 6.75
C ARG A 103 1.25 8.87 7.78
N CYS A 104 0.31 8.01 7.42
CA CYS A 104 -0.76 7.56 8.31
C CYS A 104 -0.25 6.68 9.45
N ASP A 105 0.78 5.87 9.21
CA ASP A 105 1.44 5.06 10.23
C ASP A 105 2.94 5.39 10.33
N PRO A 106 3.35 6.26 11.27
CA PRO A 106 4.77 6.55 11.52
C PRO A 106 5.62 5.34 11.93
N TYR A 107 5.00 4.22 12.33
CA TYR A 107 5.67 2.99 12.77
C TYR A 107 5.57 1.85 11.76
N PHE A 108 5.20 2.15 10.50
CA PHE A 108 5.09 1.18 9.40
C PHE A 108 6.30 0.22 9.31
N LEU A 109 6.11 -0.97 8.76
CA LEU A 109 7.17 -1.98 8.66
C LEU A 109 8.31 -1.53 7.74
N ALA A 110 9.56 -1.58 8.24
CA ALA A 110 10.71 -1.01 7.56
C ALA A 110 10.89 -1.53 6.12
N PHE A 111 10.55 -2.80 5.83
CA PHE A 111 10.68 -3.38 4.49
C PHE A 111 9.86 -2.64 3.41
N TYR A 112 8.83 -1.85 3.77
CA TYR A 112 8.13 -0.99 2.80
C TYR A 112 9.05 0.05 2.16
N LEU A 113 10.12 0.47 2.85
CA LEU A 113 11.14 1.35 2.29
C LEU A 113 11.93 0.68 1.17
N THR A 114 12.03 -0.66 1.16
CA THR A 114 12.65 -1.40 0.06
C THR A 114 11.79 -1.31 -1.18
N TRP A 115 10.47 -1.46 -1.04
CA TRP A 115 9.58 -1.37 -2.19
C TRP A 115 9.56 0.05 -2.75
N LEU A 116 9.51 1.07 -1.88
CA LEU A 116 9.61 2.47 -2.30
C LEU A 116 10.93 2.75 -3.02
N GLY A 117 12.07 2.31 -2.45
CA GLY A 117 13.38 2.45 -3.09
C GLY A 117 13.49 1.72 -4.42
N HIS A 118 12.89 0.52 -4.52
CA HIS A 118 12.83 -0.23 -5.77
C HIS A 118 11.99 0.49 -6.84
N VAL A 119 10.86 1.12 -6.48
CA VAL A 119 10.05 1.88 -7.45
C VAL A 119 10.83 3.08 -7.98
N TYR A 120 11.47 3.84 -7.09
CA TYR A 120 12.34 4.94 -7.48
C TYR A 120 13.49 4.48 -8.39
N PHE A 121 14.13 3.35 -8.06
CA PHE A 121 15.16 2.75 -8.91
C PHE A 121 14.65 2.42 -10.32
N MET A 122 13.47 1.81 -10.44
CA MET A 122 12.86 1.49 -11.75
C MET A 122 12.55 2.75 -12.57
N LEU A 123 12.28 3.88 -11.91
CA LEU A 123 12.06 5.17 -12.55
C LEU A 123 13.35 5.95 -12.86
N GLY A 124 14.52 5.42 -12.53
CA GLY A 124 15.80 6.12 -12.67
C GLY A 124 16.02 7.24 -11.64
N GLN A 125 15.18 7.31 -10.60
CA GLN A 125 15.25 8.27 -9.51
C GLN A 125 16.19 7.75 -8.41
N TYR A 126 17.48 7.65 -8.74
CA TYR A 126 18.47 6.96 -7.89
C TYR A 126 18.75 7.67 -6.56
N ASP A 127 18.65 9.00 -6.53
CA ASP A 127 18.85 9.78 -5.30
C ASP A 127 17.73 9.49 -4.29
N GLU A 128 16.48 9.50 -4.73
CA GLU A 128 15.31 9.17 -3.92
C GLU A 128 15.32 7.71 -3.48
N ALA A 129 15.75 6.79 -4.37
CA ALA A 129 15.95 5.40 -4.03
C ALA A 129 16.97 5.25 -2.90
N THR A 130 18.12 5.90 -3.02
CA THR A 130 19.19 5.90 -2.00
C THR A 130 18.68 6.40 -0.65
N VAL A 131 17.93 7.51 -0.65
CA VAL A 131 17.35 8.08 0.58
C VAL A 131 16.39 7.08 1.24
N ALA A 132 15.49 6.46 0.47
CA ALA A 132 14.54 5.48 1.00
C ALA A 132 15.26 4.26 1.58
N LEU A 133 16.24 3.70 0.87
CA LEU A 133 16.97 2.50 1.28
C LEU A 133 17.84 2.75 2.50
N ARG A 134 18.51 3.91 2.61
CA ARG A 134 19.28 4.29 3.80
C ARG A 134 18.41 4.41 5.04
N ARG A 135 17.23 5.04 4.93
CA ARG A 135 16.23 5.04 6.02
C ARG A 135 15.78 3.63 6.41
N GLY A 136 15.75 2.71 5.45
CA GLY A 136 15.48 1.29 5.70
C GLY A 136 16.57 0.65 6.56
N ILE A 137 17.84 0.83 6.16
CA ILE A 137 19.03 0.33 6.87
C ILE A 137 19.11 0.89 8.30
N GLU A 138 18.78 2.17 8.50
CA GLU A 138 18.73 2.79 9.84
C GLU A 138 17.75 2.08 10.79
N ARG A 139 16.69 1.48 10.24
CA ARG A 139 15.64 0.78 11.02
C ARG A 139 15.91 -0.72 11.14
N ASP A 140 16.48 -1.33 10.11
CA ASP A 140 16.87 -2.73 10.10
C ASP A 140 18.12 -2.91 9.25
N THR A 141 19.27 -3.01 9.92
CA THR A 141 20.58 -3.17 9.29
C THR A 141 20.76 -4.54 8.64
N THR A 142 19.95 -5.53 9.00
CA THR A 142 20.10 -6.93 8.60
C THR A 142 19.26 -7.32 7.39
N TYR A 143 18.27 -6.48 7.02
CA TYR A 143 17.41 -6.75 5.88
C TYR A 143 18.18 -6.59 4.56
N VAL A 144 18.61 -7.74 4.02
CA VAL A 144 19.45 -7.87 2.82
C VAL A 144 18.94 -7.04 1.63
N PRO A 145 17.62 -6.99 1.32
CA PRO A 145 17.16 -6.22 0.17
C PRO A 145 17.54 -4.75 0.17
N PHE A 146 17.69 -4.09 1.34
CA PHE A 146 18.12 -2.70 1.35
C PHE A 146 19.52 -2.52 0.76
N HIS A 147 20.45 -3.39 1.15
CA HIS A 147 21.83 -3.36 0.68
C HIS A 147 21.94 -3.74 -0.80
N LEU A 148 21.12 -4.70 -1.24
CA LEU A 148 21.10 -5.15 -2.63
C LEU A 148 20.64 -4.04 -3.58
N PHE A 149 19.54 -3.35 -3.26
CA PHE A 149 19.08 -2.24 -4.10
C PHE A 149 20.01 -1.03 -4.00
N LEU A 150 20.62 -0.77 -2.83
CA LEU A 150 21.55 0.34 -2.66
C LEU A 150 22.87 0.13 -3.42
N ALA A 151 23.29 -1.12 -3.61
CA ALA A 151 24.45 -1.44 -4.45
C ALA A 151 24.16 -1.28 -5.95
N ALA A 152 22.88 -1.28 -6.34
CA ALA A 152 22.45 -1.17 -7.73
C ALA A 152 22.14 0.27 -8.15
N THR A 153 21.70 1.13 -7.22
CA THR A 153 21.49 2.59 -7.38
C THR A 153 22.81 3.33 -7.52
#